data_AF-D7BAI9-F1
#
_entry.id   AF-D7BAI9-F1
#
_cell.length_a   1.000
_cell.length_b   1.000
_cell.length_c   1.000
_cell.angle_alpha   90.00
_cell.angle_beta   90.00
_cell.angle_gamma   90.00
#
_symmetry.space_group_name_H-M   'P 1'
#
loop_
_entity.id
_entity.type
_entity.pdbx_description
1 polymer ?
#
loop_
_entity_poly.entity_id
_entity_poly.type
_entity_poly.pdbx_seq_one_letter_code
_entity_poly.pdbx_strand_id
1 'polypeptide(L)'
;MDLEAAWGAGQHQEGLAWCLERLCQTPVSDPLLLRYALEFALELGQENALFLQFPHLTHSQHPEVQALMSRIAWQRGQLSQALELAQQAYQQSPCFLTAYTLATAAVLRSPHEAGRWLREALRQAEAAGQPQRAVQASGALTLLEVTLGAYAQAEVWAAWGLRVAESIGLKHPSLRNTLHMAWGYAQVLGGRLERLPPLEIKHPDALLAQGDFLLALGQAEAALEAYATVDDQLPPIRARRLPILARKVRALLELGRLEEALVLGLEAKVLGAETLDTFRDWGELAYLLPFSLLNPSEAVEPLAELLGRFLRRPSAPRAAMTALHLARAYLSLGLEAKARATLAEASWALEGLSAEGRAFLAGQAAFFQEVFALLEPAPKLRLHFLGGETVWLEGAPLQLTPRHREILVALVLNPAGLSAEQLALRVWGEGSRPEVAKAEVRRLRQRLTLVVSRPYRLSGRVWADFVELRERLLRGNLQGALALYGGPLLPGSDAPVVTEAREEISSLLKKTLLSQGAIQQAFELAMQEEDPEFWEALLDQLHPDDPRRVLLQTRLKRFW
;
A
#
# COMPACT_ATOMS: atom_id res chain seq x y z
N MET A 1 40.17 6.95 -6.55
CA MET A 1 38.87 7.09 -7.22
C MET A 1 37.83 7.26 -6.12
N ASP A 2 36.90 8.19 -6.26
CA ASP A 2 35.72 8.22 -5.38
C ASP A 2 34.74 7.14 -5.86
N LEU A 3 34.69 6.02 -5.14
CA LEU A 3 33.95 4.84 -5.56
C LEU A 3 32.43 5.01 -5.44
N GLU A 4 31.96 5.78 -4.46
CA GLU A 4 30.52 6.09 -4.32
C GLU A 4 30.07 7.03 -5.45
N ALA A 5 30.89 8.04 -5.78
CA ALA A 5 30.62 8.91 -6.93
C ALA A 5 30.65 8.14 -8.26
N ALA A 6 31.61 7.23 -8.44
CA ALA A 6 31.70 6.37 -9.63
C ALA A 6 30.47 5.44 -9.74
N TRP A 7 30.05 4.83 -8.63
CA TRP A 7 28.81 4.04 -8.56
C TRP A 7 27.59 4.88 -8.92
N GLY A 8 27.42 6.04 -8.29
CA GLY A 8 26.31 6.95 -8.57
C GLY A 8 26.28 7.49 -10.01
N ALA A 9 27.44 7.59 -10.65
CA ALA A 9 27.57 8.00 -12.05
C ALA A 9 27.31 6.85 -13.06
N GLY A 10 27.12 5.62 -12.58
CA GLY A 10 26.96 4.43 -13.44
C GLY A 10 28.27 3.94 -14.07
N GLN A 11 29.42 4.33 -13.53
CA GLN A 11 30.75 3.94 -14.03
C GLN A 11 31.16 2.56 -13.52
N HIS A 12 30.28 1.56 -13.65
CA HIS A 12 30.43 0.28 -12.98
C HIS A 12 31.61 -0.55 -13.49
N GLN A 13 31.87 -0.56 -14.80
CA GLN A 13 33.00 -1.28 -15.39
C GLN A 13 34.35 -0.67 -14.96
N GLU A 14 34.45 0.66 -15.04
CA GLU A 14 35.66 1.42 -14.66
C GLU A 14 35.93 1.27 -13.15
N GLY A 15 34.88 1.38 -12.34
CA GLY A 15 34.96 1.18 -10.89
C GLY A 15 35.38 -0.24 -10.50
N LEU A 16 34.78 -1.27 -11.12
CA LEU A 16 35.17 -2.65 -10.86
C LEU A 16 36.63 -2.90 -11.25
N ALA A 17 37.04 -2.50 -12.45
CA ALA A 17 38.42 -2.67 -12.91
C ALA A 17 39.43 -2.00 -11.97
N TRP A 18 39.11 -0.77 -11.52
CA TRP A 18 39.95 -0.05 -10.57
C TRP A 18 40.04 -0.76 -9.21
N CYS A 19 38.93 -1.28 -8.68
CA CYS A 19 38.93 -2.05 -7.45
C CYS A 19 39.77 -3.34 -7.58
N LEU A 20 39.62 -4.08 -8.68
CA LEU A 20 40.35 -5.33 -8.93
C LEU A 20 41.86 -5.10 -9.00
N GLU A 21 42.29 -4.04 -9.70
CA GLU A 21 43.71 -3.68 -9.80
C GLU A 21 44.33 -3.45 -8.41
N ARG A 22 43.63 -2.70 -7.55
CA ARG A 22 44.09 -2.38 -6.20
C ARG A 22 44.07 -3.58 -5.25
N LEU A 23 43.06 -4.42 -5.34
CA LEU A 23 42.97 -5.65 -4.57
C LEU A 23 44.12 -6.61 -4.91
N CYS A 24 44.52 -6.71 -6.18
CA CYS A 24 45.68 -7.53 -6.57
C CYS A 24 47.03 -6.99 -6.09
N GLN A 25 47.12 -5.68 -5.80
CA GLN A 25 48.35 -5.03 -5.33
C GLN A 25 48.51 -5.05 -3.80
N THR A 26 47.47 -5.45 -3.05
CA THR A 26 47.44 -5.34 -1.58
C THR A 26 47.49 -6.73 -0.93
N PRO A 27 48.42 -7.00 0.01
CA PRO A 27 48.57 -8.33 0.62
C PRO A 27 47.43 -8.72 1.57
N VAL A 28 46.68 -7.74 2.08
CA VAL A 28 45.45 -7.93 2.85
C VAL A 28 44.32 -7.24 2.10
N SER A 29 43.25 -7.96 1.79
CA SER A 29 42.11 -7.38 1.07
C SER A 29 41.44 -6.30 1.90
N ASP A 30 41.47 -5.05 1.41
CA ASP A 30 40.75 -3.93 2.00
C ASP A 30 39.23 -4.20 1.96
N PRO A 31 38.56 -4.28 3.11
CA PRO A 31 37.12 -4.55 3.17
C PRO A 31 36.25 -3.53 2.41
N LEU A 32 36.68 -2.27 2.33
CA LEU A 32 35.97 -1.22 1.60
C LEU A 32 36.09 -1.43 0.08
N LEU A 33 37.29 -1.78 -0.40
CA LEU A 33 37.49 -2.13 -1.81
C LEU A 33 36.69 -3.37 -2.20
N LEU A 34 36.67 -4.39 -1.34
CA LEU A 34 35.87 -5.60 -1.56
C LEU A 34 34.37 -5.30 -1.61
N ARG A 35 33.87 -4.41 -0.73
CA ARG A 35 32.47 -3.96 -0.73
C ARG A 35 32.09 -3.33 -2.06
N TYR A 36 32.86 -2.35 -2.54
CA TYR A 36 32.56 -1.69 -3.82
C TYR A 36 32.77 -2.62 -5.02
N ALA A 37 33.81 -3.46 -5.01
CA ALA A 37 34.02 -4.47 -6.04
C ALA A 37 32.78 -5.39 -6.16
N LEU A 38 32.25 -5.86 -5.03
CA LEU A 38 31.05 -6.69 -5.02
C LEU A 38 29.82 -5.91 -5.49
N GLU A 39 29.67 -4.65 -5.09
CA GLU A 39 28.54 -3.82 -5.50
C GLU A 39 28.56 -3.54 -7.01
N PHE A 40 29.72 -3.19 -7.59
CA PHE A 40 29.86 -3.05 -9.04
C PHE A 40 29.66 -4.37 -9.79
N ALA A 41 30.20 -5.47 -9.26
CA ALA A 41 30.01 -6.79 -9.86
C ALA A 41 28.52 -7.19 -9.88
N LEU A 42 27.76 -6.86 -8.84
CA LEU A 42 26.31 -7.11 -8.79
C LEU A 42 25.53 -6.28 -9.82
N GLU A 43 25.92 -5.03 -10.07
CA GLU A 43 25.32 -4.22 -11.14
C GLU A 43 25.65 -4.77 -12.54
N LEU A 44 26.81 -5.41 -12.70
CA LEU A 44 27.28 -6.00 -13.96
C LEU A 44 26.90 -7.48 -14.15
N GLY A 45 26.35 -8.15 -13.14
CA GLY A 45 26.11 -9.61 -13.15
C GLY A 45 27.41 -10.45 -13.18
N GLN A 46 28.49 -9.94 -12.57
CA GLN A 46 29.82 -10.54 -12.56
C GLN A 46 30.24 -11.08 -11.18
N GLU A 47 29.30 -11.22 -10.23
CA GLU A 47 29.58 -11.64 -8.86
C GLU A 47 30.24 -13.03 -8.78
N ASN A 48 29.88 -13.96 -9.67
CA ASN A 48 30.48 -15.30 -9.71
C ASN A 48 31.96 -15.25 -10.10
N ALA A 49 32.34 -14.40 -11.06
CA ALA A 49 33.73 -14.22 -11.44
C ALA A 49 34.53 -13.60 -10.29
N LEU A 50 33.95 -12.64 -9.59
CA LEU A 50 34.56 -12.02 -8.41
C LEU A 50 34.79 -13.05 -7.29
N PHE A 51 33.84 -13.95 -7.02
CA PHE A 51 34.00 -15.00 -6.01
C PHE A 51 35.09 -16.01 -6.34
N LEU A 52 35.28 -16.36 -7.62
CA LEU A 52 36.36 -17.24 -8.04
C LEU A 52 37.73 -16.60 -7.79
N GLN A 53 37.85 -15.29 -8.03
CA GLN A 53 39.10 -14.55 -7.86
C GLN A 53 39.39 -14.22 -6.39
N PHE A 54 38.35 -13.97 -5.58
CA PHE A 54 38.48 -13.62 -4.16
C PHE A 54 37.58 -14.50 -3.28
N PRO A 55 37.92 -15.79 -3.06
CA PRO A 55 37.05 -16.72 -2.33
C PRO A 55 36.76 -16.31 -0.87
N HIS A 56 37.63 -15.51 -0.25
CA HIS A 56 37.43 -15.02 1.12
C HIS A 56 36.26 -14.03 1.26
N LEU A 57 35.72 -13.48 0.16
CA LEU A 57 34.53 -12.62 0.19
C LEU A 57 33.33 -13.29 0.87
N THR A 58 33.15 -14.60 0.69
CA THR A 58 32.03 -15.36 1.27
C THR A 58 32.10 -15.50 2.78
N HIS A 59 33.29 -15.28 3.37
CA HIS A 59 33.55 -15.39 4.80
C HIS A 59 33.86 -14.03 5.45
N SER A 60 33.68 -12.93 4.70
CA SER A 60 33.92 -11.59 5.20
C SER A 60 33.03 -11.26 6.40
N GLN A 61 33.64 -10.69 7.44
CA GLN A 61 32.94 -10.14 8.60
C GLN A 61 32.63 -8.65 8.44
N HIS A 62 32.91 -8.07 7.27
CA HIS A 62 32.59 -6.67 7.02
C HIS A 62 31.07 -6.49 6.85
N PRO A 63 30.41 -5.63 7.64
CA PRO A 63 28.94 -5.54 7.68
C PRO A 63 28.32 -5.26 6.31
N GLU A 64 28.90 -4.35 5.54
CA GLU A 64 28.38 -4.00 4.21
C GLU A 64 28.60 -5.10 3.16
N VAL A 65 29.65 -5.93 3.33
CA VAL A 65 29.83 -7.12 2.48
C VAL A 65 28.79 -8.17 2.85
N GLN A 66 28.53 -8.38 4.14
CA GLN A 66 27.46 -9.28 4.61
C GLN A 66 26.08 -8.85 4.11
N ALA A 67 25.80 -7.55 4.07
CA ALA A 67 24.59 -6.99 3.47
C ALA A 67 24.46 -7.33 1.98
N LEU A 68 25.53 -7.20 1.19
CA LEU A 68 25.52 -7.60 -0.22
C LEU A 68 25.41 -9.12 -0.39
N MET A 69 26.02 -9.91 0.49
CA MET A 69 25.84 -11.37 0.52
C MET A 69 24.40 -11.77 0.85
N SER A 70 23.71 -11.02 1.72
CA SER A 70 22.27 -11.18 1.96
C SER A 70 21.46 -11.00 0.67
N ARG A 71 21.76 -9.97 -0.14
CA ARG A 71 21.09 -9.76 -1.44
C ARG A 71 21.29 -10.94 -2.38
N ILE A 72 22.48 -11.54 -2.40
CA ILE A 72 22.78 -12.73 -3.23
C ILE A 72 22.03 -13.96 -2.72
N ALA A 73 22.03 -14.19 -1.40
CA ALA A 73 21.25 -15.25 -0.77
C ALA A 73 19.76 -15.12 -1.10
N TRP A 74 19.23 -13.88 -1.05
CA TRP A 74 17.85 -13.58 -1.43
C TRP A 74 17.59 -13.91 -2.91
N GLN A 75 18.46 -13.48 -3.82
CA GLN A 75 18.35 -13.79 -5.26
C GLN A 75 18.39 -15.30 -5.53
N ARG A 76 19.13 -16.07 -4.73
CA ARG A 76 19.22 -17.54 -4.79
C ARG A 76 18.06 -18.26 -4.09
N GLY A 77 17.12 -17.53 -3.49
CA GLY A 77 15.97 -18.10 -2.76
C GLY A 77 16.29 -18.59 -1.35
N GLN A 78 17.48 -18.30 -0.82
CA GLN A 78 17.93 -18.66 0.53
C GLN A 78 17.43 -17.62 1.55
N LEU A 79 16.11 -17.50 1.71
CA LEU A 79 15.46 -16.38 2.41
C LEU A 79 15.83 -16.27 3.90
N SER A 80 15.90 -17.39 4.62
CA SER A 80 16.28 -17.38 6.05
C SER A 80 17.71 -16.87 6.23
N GLN A 81 18.64 -17.38 5.43
CA GLN A 81 20.02 -16.92 5.42
C GLN A 81 20.14 -15.45 5.02
N ALA A 82 19.37 -15.00 4.03
CA ALA A 82 19.34 -13.60 3.63
C ALA A 82 18.90 -12.70 4.77
N LEU A 83 17.84 -13.06 5.50
CA LEU A 83 17.35 -12.27 6.63
C LEU A 83 18.35 -12.25 7.78
N GLU A 84 18.94 -13.39 8.14
CA GLU A 84 19.97 -13.49 9.19
C GLU A 84 21.18 -12.61 8.87
N LEU A 85 21.72 -12.72 7.64
CA LEU A 85 22.86 -11.91 7.20
C LEU A 85 22.53 -10.41 7.22
N ALA A 86 21.35 -10.01 6.77
CA ALA A 86 20.96 -8.60 6.77
C ALA A 86 20.76 -8.04 8.19
N GLN A 87 20.19 -8.84 9.10
CA GLN A 87 20.01 -8.45 10.51
C GLN A 87 21.35 -8.28 11.20
N GLN A 88 22.26 -9.24 11.04
CA GLN A 88 23.62 -9.16 11.59
C GLN A 88 24.38 -7.96 11.03
N ALA A 89 24.35 -7.75 9.71
CA ALA A 89 24.98 -6.61 9.06
C ALA A 89 24.48 -5.27 9.61
N TYR A 90 23.16 -5.10 9.75
CA TYR A 90 22.57 -3.87 10.29
C TYR A 90 22.92 -3.66 11.77
N GLN A 91 22.91 -4.71 12.60
CA GLN A 91 23.29 -4.62 14.01
C GLN A 91 24.74 -4.20 14.19
N GLN A 92 25.64 -4.65 13.32
CA GLN A 92 27.06 -4.30 13.37
C GLN A 92 27.33 -2.88 12.86
N SER A 93 26.67 -2.47 11.78
CA SER A 93 26.85 -1.12 11.20
C SER A 93 25.55 -0.61 10.56
N PRO A 94 24.77 0.19 11.29
CA PRO A 94 23.61 0.88 10.72
C PRO A 94 24.05 1.92 9.66
N CYS A 95 23.70 1.68 8.41
CA CYS A 95 23.92 2.60 7.30
C CYS A 95 22.89 2.36 6.20
N PHE A 96 22.92 3.16 5.13
CA PHE A 96 22.00 2.99 3.98
C PHE A 96 21.97 1.54 3.49
N LEU A 97 23.13 0.96 3.19
CA LEU A 97 23.22 -0.34 2.53
C LEU A 97 22.66 -1.46 3.41
N THR A 98 23.04 -1.49 4.69
CA THR A 98 22.57 -2.52 5.64
C THR A 98 21.07 -2.40 5.90
N ALA A 99 20.54 -1.19 6.04
CA ALA A 99 19.10 -0.94 6.19
C ALA A 99 18.32 -1.33 4.93
N TYR A 100 18.81 -0.97 3.74
CA TYR A 100 18.17 -1.27 2.47
C TYR A 100 18.13 -2.77 2.19
N THR A 101 19.22 -3.50 2.47
CA THR A 101 19.26 -4.96 2.32
C THR A 101 18.36 -5.66 3.33
N LEU A 102 18.27 -5.15 4.56
CA LEU A 102 17.35 -5.66 5.57
C LEU A 102 15.89 -5.46 5.15
N ALA A 103 15.56 -4.31 4.57
CA ALA A 103 14.24 -4.08 3.99
C ALA A 103 13.91 -5.09 2.89
N THR A 104 14.87 -5.32 1.98
CA THR A 104 14.72 -6.27 0.86
C THR A 104 14.52 -7.71 1.37
N ALA A 105 15.27 -8.13 2.39
CA ALA A 105 15.12 -9.45 2.99
C ALA A 105 13.80 -9.62 3.77
N ALA A 106 13.33 -8.55 4.43
CA ALA A 106 12.11 -8.58 5.24
C ALA A 106 10.81 -8.52 4.40
N VAL A 107 10.86 -8.09 3.14
CA VAL A 107 9.66 -7.81 2.33
C VAL A 107 8.71 -9.00 2.17
N LEU A 108 9.26 -10.21 2.05
CA LEU A 108 8.48 -11.44 1.89
C LEU A 108 7.84 -11.93 3.20
N ARG A 109 8.37 -11.48 4.35
CA ARG A 109 7.85 -11.79 5.68
C ARG A 109 6.80 -10.77 6.11
N SER A 110 7.12 -9.49 5.97
CA SER A 110 6.23 -8.39 6.36
C SER A 110 6.53 -7.15 5.51
N PRO A 111 5.63 -6.79 4.58
CA PRO A 111 5.73 -5.55 3.82
C PRO A 111 5.78 -4.30 4.74
N HIS A 112 5.05 -4.32 5.86
CA HIS A 112 5.10 -3.23 6.85
C HIS A 112 6.47 -3.12 7.54
N GLU A 113 7.12 -4.25 7.84
CA GLU A 113 8.49 -4.25 8.37
C GLU A 113 9.47 -3.68 7.34
N ALA A 114 9.40 -4.13 6.09
CA ALA A 114 10.22 -3.62 5.00
C ALA A 114 10.08 -2.10 4.83
N GLY A 115 8.87 -1.56 4.95
CA GLY A 115 8.62 -0.12 4.84
C GLY A 115 9.31 0.71 5.93
N ARG A 116 9.40 0.19 7.15
CA ARG A 116 10.17 0.85 8.24
C ARG A 116 11.65 0.92 7.88
N TRP A 117 12.21 -0.18 7.39
CA TRP A 117 13.62 -0.26 7.01
C TRP A 117 13.96 0.56 5.76
N LEU A 118 13.06 0.66 4.78
CA LEU A 118 13.26 1.55 3.62
C LEU A 118 13.26 3.03 4.03
N ARG A 119 12.39 3.44 4.97
CA ARG A 119 12.40 4.82 5.50
C ARG A 119 13.63 5.11 6.36
N GLU A 120 14.15 4.11 7.08
CA GLU A 120 15.46 4.21 7.75
C GLU A 120 16.58 4.39 6.72
N ALA A 121 16.64 3.53 5.69
CA ALA A 121 17.62 3.66 4.62
C ALA A 121 17.58 5.04 3.97
N LEU A 122 16.38 5.55 3.66
CA LEU A 122 16.21 6.90 3.12
C LEU A 122 16.78 7.97 4.05
N ARG A 123 16.45 7.94 5.35
CA ARG A 123 17.01 8.87 6.34
C ARG A 123 18.54 8.82 6.40
N GLN A 124 19.13 7.63 6.30
CA GLN A 124 20.58 7.45 6.28
C GLN A 124 21.21 8.04 5.01
N ALA A 125 20.59 7.84 3.84
CA ALA A 125 21.06 8.44 2.59
C ALA A 125 20.99 9.98 2.63
N GLU A 126 19.92 10.54 3.16
CA GLU A 126 19.76 12.00 3.32
C GLU A 126 20.78 12.58 4.28
N ALA A 127 20.98 11.94 5.44
CA ALA A 127 21.99 12.36 6.42
C ALA A 127 23.42 12.29 5.87
N ALA A 128 23.71 11.32 5.01
CA ALA A 128 25.00 11.15 4.35
C ALA A 128 25.18 12.02 3.10
N GLY A 129 24.15 12.78 2.67
CA GLY A 129 24.20 13.58 1.45
C GLY A 129 24.33 12.74 0.17
N GLN A 130 23.71 11.56 0.13
CA GLN A 130 23.78 10.59 -0.97
C GLN A 130 22.47 10.55 -1.80
N PRO A 131 22.25 11.51 -2.72
CA PRO A 131 20.97 11.62 -3.41
C PRO A 131 20.65 10.44 -4.33
N GLN A 132 21.66 9.75 -4.89
CA GLN A 132 21.46 8.54 -5.70
C GLN A 132 20.87 7.40 -4.85
N ARG A 133 21.33 7.24 -3.61
CA ARG A 133 20.81 6.27 -2.64
C ARG A 133 19.40 6.65 -2.19
N ALA A 134 19.11 7.94 -2.04
CA ALA A 134 17.77 8.43 -1.76
C ALA A 134 16.78 8.10 -2.89
N VAL A 135 17.20 8.24 -4.16
CA VAL A 135 16.43 7.80 -5.33
C VAL A 135 16.20 6.28 -5.31
N GLN A 136 17.22 5.50 -4.97
CA GLN A 136 17.11 4.03 -4.83
C GLN A 136 16.04 3.65 -3.80
N ALA A 137 16.06 4.26 -2.61
CA ALA A 137 15.05 4.03 -1.58
C ALA A 137 13.64 4.46 -2.04
N SER A 138 13.52 5.58 -2.76
CA SER A 138 12.25 6.07 -3.31
C SER A 138 11.60 5.08 -4.28
N GLY A 139 12.39 4.49 -5.18
CA GLY A 139 11.91 3.47 -6.12
C GLY A 139 11.38 2.24 -5.39
N ALA A 140 12.12 1.76 -4.37
CA ALA A 140 11.70 0.64 -3.54
C ALA A 140 10.44 0.96 -2.72
N LEU A 141 10.35 2.16 -2.12
CA LEU A 141 9.16 2.62 -1.39
C LEU A 141 7.94 2.65 -2.30
N THR A 142 8.08 3.16 -3.52
CA THR A 142 6.99 3.19 -4.51
C THR A 142 6.41 1.79 -4.75
N LEU A 143 7.25 0.80 -5.05
CA LEU A 143 6.82 -0.58 -5.29
C LEU A 143 6.21 -1.23 -4.04
N LEU A 144 6.73 -0.89 -2.87
CA LEU A 144 6.20 -1.38 -1.60
C LEU A 144 4.82 -0.79 -1.31
N GLU A 145 4.62 0.52 -1.50
CA GLU A 145 3.32 1.17 -1.30
C GLU A 145 2.27 0.61 -2.29
N VAL A 146 2.67 0.27 -3.53
CA VAL A 146 1.81 -0.50 -4.46
C VAL A 146 1.44 -1.86 -3.87
N THR A 147 2.40 -2.59 -3.30
CA THR A 147 2.16 -3.90 -2.66
C THR A 147 1.19 -3.79 -1.47
N LEU A 148 1.21 -2.66 -0.76
CA LEU A 148 0.34 -2.37 0.38
C LEU A 148 -1.04 -1.81 -0.01
N GLY A 149 -1.27 -1.50 -1.29
CA GLY A 149 -2.52 -0.86 -1.76
C GLY A 149 -2.56 0.66 -1.52
N ALA A 150 -1.46 1.26 -1.10
CA ALA A 150 -1.33 2.70 -0.85
C ALA A 150 -0.97 3.46 -2.14
N TYR A 151 -1.79 3.33 -3.18
CA TYR A 151 -1.48 3.82 -4.53
C TYR A 151 -1.16 5.32 -4.60
N ALA A 152 -1.89 6.15 -3.85
CA ALA A 152 -1.60 7.59 -3.78
C ALA A 152 -0.22 7.89 -3.16
N GLN A 153 0.22 7.11 -2.16
CA GLN A 153 1.55 7.26 -1.58
C GLN A 153 2.64 6.80 -2.56
N ALA A 154 2.39 5.72 -3.31
CA ALA A 154 3.29 5.26 -4.36
C ALA A 154 3.54 6.34 -5.41
N GLU A 155 2.49 7.05 -5.84
CA GLU A 155 2.62 8.16 -6.81
C GLU A 155 3.46 9.33 -6.26
N VAL A 156 3.29 9.67 -4.98
CA VAL A 156 4.08 10.71 -4.32
C VAL A 156 5.56 10.33 -4.27
N TRP A 157 5.88 9.10 -3.86
CA TRP A 157 7.26 8.60 -3.86
C TRP A 157 7.86 8.55 -5.25
N ALA A 158 7.12 8.05 -6.25
CA ALA A 158 7.59 8.00 -7.63
C ALA A 158 7.92 9.40 -8.16
N ALA A 159 7.02 10.37 -7.95
CA ALA A 159 7.20 11.74 -8.40
C ALA A 159 8.35 12.45 -7.68
N TRP A 160 8.52 12.20 -6.37
CA TRP A 160 9.66 12.75 -5.64
C TRP A 160 10.98 12.18 -6.14
N GLY A 161 11.08 10.86 -6.28
CA GLY A 161 12.28 10.19 -6.78
C GLY A 161 12.68 10.67 -8.18
N LEU A 162 11.71 10.87 -9.09
CA LEU A 162 11.97 11.44 -10.42
C LEU A 162 12.51 12.86 -10.36
N ARG A 163 11.93 13.75 -9.55
CA ARG A 163 12.45 15.11 -9.38
C ARG A 163 13.88 15.13 -8.83
N VAL A 164 14.17 14.27 -7.86
CA VAL A 164 15.54 14.15 -7.32
C VAL A 164 16.48 13.64 -8.40
N ALA A 165 16.10 12.58 -9.13
CA ALA A 165 16.90 12.03 -10.22
C ALA A 165 17.19 13.06 -11.33
N GLU A 166 16.20 13.88 -11.70
CA GLU A 166 16.37 14.98 -12.64
C GLU A 166 17.33 16.05 -12.11
N SER A 167 17.16 16.45 -10.84
CA SER A 167 17.99 17.50 -10.21
C SER A 167 19.48 17.15 -10.14
N ILE A 168 19.80 15.86 -9.95
CA ILE A 168 21.19 15.38 -9.90
C ILE A 168 21.71 14.90 -11.26
N GLY A 169 20.88 14.99 -12.31
CA GLY A 169 21.21 14.46 -13.63
C GLY A 169 21.58 12.98 -13.59
N LEU A 170 20.78 12.16 -12.89
CA LEU A 170 21.06 10.75 -12.61
C LEU A 170 21.42 9.99 -13.89
N LYS A 171 22.62 9.39 -13.90
CA LYS A 171 23.11 8.56 -15.02
C LYS A 171 23.10 7.06 -14.73
N HIS A 172 22.89 6.66 -13.47
CA HIS A 172 22.90 5.26 -13.06
C HIS A 172 21.80 4.45 -13.77
N PRO A 173 22.13 3.50 -14.67
CA PRO A 173 21.14 2.81 -15.52
C PRO A 173 20.09 2.03 -14.72
N SER A 174 20.54 1.17 -13.79
CA SER A 174 19.64 0.33 -12.99
C SER A 174 18.66 1.16 -12.14
N LEU A 175 19.15 2.22 -11.47
CA LEU A 175 18.30 3.10 -10.66
C LEU A 175 17.26 3.84 -11.52
N ARG A 176 17.64 4.33 -12.70
CA ARG A 176 16.70 4.94 -13.64
C ARG A 176 15.63 3.96 -14.07
N ASN A 177 16.02 2.73 -14.42
CA ASN A 177 15.08 1.68 -14.79
C ASN A 177 14.12 1.37 -13.64
N THR A 178 14.62 1.11 -12.43
CA THR A 178 13.78 0.84 -11.26
C THR A 178 12.80 1.99 -10.98
N LEU A 179 13.26 3.24 -11.07
CA LEU A 179 12.42 4.40 -10.84
C LEU A 179 11.33 4.57 -11.90
N HIS A 180 11.66 4.38 -13.19
CA HIS A 180 10.68 4.45 -14.28
C HIS A 180 9.70 3.28 -14.24
N MET A 181 10.12 2.07 -13.85
CA MET A 181 9.21 0.95 -13.58
C MET A 181 8.26 1.27 -12.44
N ALA A 182 8.78 1.74 -11.31
CA ALA A 182 7.97 2.06 -10.14
C ALA A 182 6.96 3.18 -10.43
N TRP A 183 7.39 4.23 -11.12
CA TRP A 183 6.52 5.29 -11.61
C TRP A 183 5.46 4.77 -12.58
N GLY A 184 5.85 3.95 -13.55
CA GLY A 184 4.93 3.37 -14.53
C GLY A 184 3.82 2.56 -13.87
N TYR A 185 4.15 1.69 -12.89
CA TYR A 185 3.13 0.94 -12.14
C TYR A 185 2.20 1.86 -11.36
N ALA A 186 2.72 2.91 -10.71
CA ALA A 186 1.88 3.89 -10.03
C ALA A 186 0.93 4.60 -11.01
N GLN A 187 1.40 4.98 -12.21
CA GLN A 187 0.56 5.60 -13.24
C GLN A 187 -0.50 4.63 -13.80
N VAL A 188 -0.16 3.35 -14.02
CA VAL A 188 -1.12 2.34 -14.50
C VAL A 188 -2.26 2.19 -13.50
N LEU A 189 -1.93 1.98 -12.23
CA LEU A 189 -2.93 1.75 -11.18
C LEU A 189 -3.74 3.03 -10.89
N GLY A 190 -3.09 4.20 -11.02
CA GLY A 190 -3.70 5.53 -10.92
C GLY A 190 -4.42 6.03 -12.16
N GLY A 191 -4.40 5.29 -13.28
CA GLY A 191 -5.15 5.60 -14.51
C GLY A 191 -4.61 6.78 -15.31
N ARG A 192 -3.31 7.04 -15.26
CA ARG A 192 -2.65 8.22 -15.86
C ARG A 192 -1.46 7.89 -16.74
N LEU A 193 -1.27 6.60 -17.06
CA LEU A 193 -0.23 6.20 -18.00
C LEU A 193 -0.66 6.56 -19.42
N GLU A 194 -0.04 7.60 -19.99
CA GLU A 194 -0.32 8.05 -21.35
C GLU A 194 0.64 7.47 -22.40
N ARG A 195 1.87 7.17 -21.98
CA ARG A 195 2.95 6.68 -22.85
C ARG A 195 3.89 5.75 -22.11
N LEU A 196 4.63 4.94 -22.86
CA LEU A 196 5.64 4.05 -22.29
C LEU A 196 6.71 4.86 -21.54
N PRO A 197 7.04 4.50 -20.29
CA PRO A 197 8.19 5.03 -19.59
C PRO A 197 9.49 4.71 -20.36
N PRO A 198 10.53 5.57 -20.27
CA PRO A 198 11.80 5.34 -20.94
C PRO A 198 12.60 4.26 -20.21
N LEU A 199 12.38 3.00 -20.58
CA LEU A 199 13.04 1.83 -20.01
C LEU A 199 14.19 1.33 -20.89
N GLU A 200 15.29 0.91 -20.27
CA GLU A 200 16.37 0.17 -20.92
C GLU A 200 16.03 -1.33 -20.95
N ILE A 201 15.36 -1.74 -22.03
CA ILE A 201 14.76 -3.07 -22.22
C ILE A 201 15.75 -4.22 -22.39
N LYS A 202 17.06 -3.94 -22.36
CA LYS A 202 18.10 -4.98 -22.30
C LYS A 202 18.09 -5.72 -20.98
N HIS A 203 17.53 -5.11 -19.93
CA HIS A 203 17.33 -5.73 -18.63
C HIS A 203 15.99 -6.50 -18.63
N PRO A 204 15.98 -7.81 -18.30
CA PRO A 204 14.77 -8.63 -18.33
C PRO A 204 13.61 -8.06 -17.51
N ASP A 205 13.88 -7.52 -16.31
CA ASP A 205 12.85 -6.92 -15.46
C ASP A 205 12.22 -5.67 -16.10
N ALA A 206 13.01 -4.89 -16.84
CA ALA A 206 12.53 -3.69 -17.55
C ALA A 206 11.69 -4.06 -18.77
N LEU A 207 12.08 -5.10 -19.52
CA LEU A 207 11.26 -5.63 -20.61
C LEU A 207 9.94 -6.24 -20.08
N LEU A 208 9.99 -6.92 -18.94
CA LEU A 208 8.80 -7.43 -18.26
C LEU A 208 7.84 -6.30 -17.85
N ALA A 209 8.36 -5.23 -17.25
CA ALA A 209 7.57 -4.05 -16.91
C ALA A 209 7.05 -3.32 -18.15
N GLN A 210 7.83 -3.25 -19.23
CA GLN A 210 7.36 -2.70 -20.50
C GLN A 210 6.14 -3.49 -21.03
N GLY A 211 6.16 -4.82 -20.93
CA GLY A 211 5.00 -5.65 -21.25
C GLY A 211 3.77 -5.28 -20.43
N ASP A 212 3.93 -5.06 -19.11
CA ASP A 212 2.84 -4.62 -18.23
C ASP A 212 2.29 -3.24 -18.66
N PHE A 213 3.15 -2.33 -19.11
CA PHE A 213 2.74 -0.99 -19.59
C PHE A 213 2.09 -1.03 -20.97
N LEU A 214 2.57 -1.88 -21.88
CA LEU A 214 1.93 -2.15 -23.16
C LEU A 214 0.52 -2.70 -22.95
N LEU A 215 0.36 -3.64 -22.02
CA LEU A 215 -0.93 -4.21 -21.67
C LEU A 215 -1.89 -3.13 -21.13
N ALA A 216 -1.42 -2.27 -20.23
CA ALA A 216 -2.21 -1.15 -19.71
C ALA A 216 -2.61 -0.13 -20.78
N LEU A 217 -1.81 0.02 -21.83
CA LEU A 217 -2.10 0.87 -22.99
C LEU A 217 -2.96 0.16 -24.06
N GLY A 218 -3.47 -1.03 -23.78
CA GLY A 218 -4.33 -1.80 -24.69
C GLY A 218 -3.57 -2.54 -25.80
N GLN A 219 -2.25 -2.70 -25.70
CA GLN A 219 -1.40 -3.39 -26.67
C GLN A 219 -1.07 -4.81 -26.19
N ALA A 220 -2.10 -5.64 -26.05
CA ALA A 220 -1.99 -6.95 -25.41
C ALA A 220 -1.11 -7.96 -26.19
N GLU A 221 -1.11 -7.94 -27.53
CA GLU A 221 -0.22 -8.78 -28.33
C GLU A 221 1.24 -8.42 -28.13
N ALA A 222 1.57 -7.13 -28.14
CA ALA A 222 2.93 -6.65 -27.90
C ALA A 222 3.41 -6.97 -26.48
N ALA A 223 2.50 -6.87 -25.50
CA ALA A 223 2.78 -7.31 -24.13
C ALA A 223 3.11 -8.81 -24.07
N LEU A 224 2.33 -9.65 -24.76
CA LEU A 224 2.54 -11.10 -24.81
C LEU A 224 3.90 -11.47 -25.45
N GLU A 225 4.29 -10.76 -26.52
CA GLU A 225 5.60 -10.91 -27.16
C GLU A 225 6.76 -10.52 -26.22
N ALA A 226 6.61 -9.41 -25.49
CA ALA A 226 7.59 -9.00 -24.48
C ALA A 226 7.75 -10.06 -23.40
N TYR A 227 6.64 -10.62 -22.89
CA TYR A 227 6.68 -11.69 -21.89
C TYR A 227 7.28 -12.99 -22.43
N ALA A 228 7.02 -13.34 -23.69
CA ALA A 228 7.63 -14.50 -24.35
C ALA A 228 9.15 -14.33 -24.45
N THR A 229 9.59 -13.16 -24.88
CA THR A 229 11.01 -12.82 -24.99
C THR A 229 11.74 -12.94 -23.64
N VAL A 230 11.13 -12.47 -22.54
CA VAL A 230 11.70 -12.61 -21.20
C VAL A 230 11.75 -14.08 -20.76
N ASP A 231 10.70 -14.86 -21.03
CA ASP A 231 10.64 -16.29 -20.69
C ASP A 231 11.76 -17.08 -21.39
N ASP A 232 12.06 -16.73 -22.65
CA ASP A 232 13.11 -17.39 -23.45
C ASP A 232 14.54 -17.00 -23.03
N GLN A 233 14.73 -15.79 -22.50
CA GLN A 233 16.04 -15.26 -22.12
C GLN A 233 16.49 -15.68 -20.72
N LEU A 234 15.56 -15.94 -19.81
CA LEU A 234 15.90 -16.23 -18.41
C LEU A 234 16.39 -17.67 -18.23
N PRO A 235 17.30 -17.92 -17.27
CA PRO A 235 17.64 -19.28 -16.87
C PRO A 235 16.37 -20.06 -16.49
N PRO A 236 16.29 -21.37 -16.81
CA PRO A 236 15.09 -22.19 -16.62
C PRO A 236 14.84 -22.55 -15.14
N ILE A 237 14.80 -21.53 -14.27
CA ILE A 237 14.48 -21.64 -12.86
C ILE A 237 12.96 -21.61 -12.73
N ARG A 238 12.37 -22.78 -12.48
CA ARG A 238 10.91 -22.98 -12.36
C ARG A 238 10.19 -21.87 -11.59
N ALA A 239 10.70 -21.48 -10.42
CA ALA A 239 10.08 -20.46 -9.57
C ALA A 239 10.01 -19.06 -10.21
N ARG A 240 11.06 -18.66 -10.94
CA ARG A 240 11.13 -17.34 -11.59
C ARG A 240 10.25 -17.23 -12.83
N ARG A 241 9.85 -18.37 -13.39
CA ARG A 241 8.96 -18.45 -14.55
C ARG A 241 7.49 -18.12 -14.19
N LEU A 242 7.08 -18.39 -12.96
CA LEU A 242 5.67 -18.30 -12.54
C LEU A 242 5.07 -16.88 -12.64
N PRO A 243 5.75 -15.80 -12.22
CA PRO A 243 5.24 -14.44 -12.43
C PRO A 243 5.14 -14.03 -13.92
N ILE A 244 5.92 -14.66 -14.81
CA ILE A 244 5.89 -14.39 -16.26
C ILE A 244 4.70 -15.13 -16.88
N LEU A 245 4.49 -16.40 -16.52
CA LEU A 245 3.32 -17.17 -16.95
C LEU A 245 2.01 -16.49 -16.53
N ALA A 246 1.93 -15.97 -15.31
CA ALA A 246 0.76 -15.22 -14.85
C ALA A 246 0.48 -13.96 -15.68
N ARG A 247 1.53 -13.25 -16.12
CA ARG A 247 1.40 -12.10 -17.03
C ARG A 247 0.97 -12.50 -18.44
N LYS A 248 1.54 -13.58 -18.98
CA LYS A 248 1.09 -14.16 -20.26
C LYS A 248 -0.39 -14.54 -20.20
N VAL A 249 -0.83 -15.20 -19.14
CA VAL A 249 -2.25 -15.49 -18.89
C VAL A 249 -3.06 -14.20 -18.88
N ARG A 250 -2.64 -13.18 -18.12
CA ARG A 250 -3.37 -11.90 -18.05
C ARG A 250 -3.49 -11.23 -19.42
N ALA A 251 -2.45 -11.25 -20.26
CA ALA A 251 -2.51 -10.76 -21.63
C ALA A 251 -3.46 -11.60 -22.51
N LEU A 252 -3.44 -12.94 -22.40
CA LEU A 252 -4.38 -13.81 -23.11
C LEU A 252 -5.85 -13.57 -22.71
N LEU A 253 -6.10 -13.28 -21.42
CA LEU A 253 -7.44 -12.86 -20.95
C LEU A 253 -7.88 -11.55 -21.61
N GLU A 254 -6.97 -10.58 -21.76
CA GLU A 254 -7.26 -9.32 -22.46
C GLU A 254 -7.61 -9.55 -23.94
N LEU A 255 -6.92 -10.50 -24.58
CA LEU A 255 -7.17 -10.92 -25.97
C LEU A 255 -8.41 -11.81 -26.14
N GLY A 256 -9.05 -12.25 -25.06
CA GLY A 256 -10.19 -13.18 -25.11
C GLY A 256 -9.83 -14.61 -25.45
N ARG A 257 -8.54 -14.97 -25.39
CA ARG A 257 -8.02 -16.32 -25.67
C ARG A 257 -8.10 -17.20 -24.43
N LEU A 258 -9.33 -17.41 -23.93
CA LEU A 258 -9.60 -18.05 -22.64
C LEU A 258 -9.06 -19.48 -22.52
N GLU A 259 -9.20 -20.31 -23.56
CA GLU A 259 -8.73 -21.70 -23.53
C GLU A 259 -7.21 -21.78 -23.45
N GLU A 260 -6.52 -20.95 -24.22
CA GLU A 260 -5.06 -20.86 -24.20
C GLU A 260 -4.55 -20.33 -22.85
N ALA A 261 -5.27 -19.34 -22.29
CA ALA A 261 -4.99 -18.84 -20.94
C ALA A 261 -5.16 -19.95 -19.89
N LEU A 262 -6.19 -20.80 -20.00
CA LEU A 262 -6.41 -21.92 -19.08
C LEU A 262 -5.30 -22.97 -19.17
N VAL A 263 -4.88 -23.35 -20.39
CA VAL A 263 -3.79 -24.32 -20.61
C VAL A 263 -2.48 -23.80 -19.98
N LEU A 264 -2.13 -22.54 -20.26
CA LEU A 264 -0.93 -21.92 -19.70
C LEU A 264 -1.02 -21.74 -18.18
N GLY A 265 -2.21 -21.40 -17.67
CA GLY A 265 -2.49 -21.32 -16.25
C GLY A 265 -2.32 -22.67 -15.53
N LEU A 266 -2.78 -23.76 -16.15
CA LEU A 266 -2.61 -25.12 -15.62
C LEU A 266 -1.12 -25.49 -15.54
N GLU A 267 -0.34 -25.19 -16.59
CA GLU A 267 1.11 -25.35 -16.58
C GLU A 267 1.74 -24.57 -15.41
N ALA A 268 1.37 -23.30 -15.23
CA ALA A 268 1.86 -22.47 -14.14
C ALA A 268 1.51 -23.04 -12.76
N LYS A 269 0.29 -23.54 -12.56
CA LYS A 269 -0.12 -24.19 -11.30
C LYS A 269 0.69 -25.46 -11.01
N VAL A 270 0.91 -26.31 -12.02
CA VAL A 270 1.71 -27.53 -11.88
C VAL A 270 3.17 -27.18 -11.56
N LEU A 271 3.76 -26.20 -12.25
CA LEU A 271 5.12 -25.75 -11.98
C LEU A 271 5.25 -25.03 -10.62
N GLY A 272 4.17 -24.41 -10.15
CA GLY A 272 4.09 -23.75 -8.84
C GLY A 272 4.05 -24.72 -7.66
N ALA A 273 3.67 -25.98 -7.88
CA ALA A 273 3.65 -27.01 -6.85
C ALA A 273 5.03 -27.16 -6.19
N GLU A 274 5.05 -27.27 -4.86
CA GLU A 274 6.28 -27.44 -4.07
C GLU A 274 7.29 -26.29 -4.19
N THR A 275 6.89 -25.14 -4.72
CA THR A 275 7.69 -23.90 -4.61
C THR A 275 7.35 -23.14 -3.33
N LEU A 276 8.17 -22.15 -2.98
CA LEU A 276 7.85 -21.19 -1.92
C LEU A 276 6.51 -20.52 -2.20
N ASP A 277 5.76 -20.26 -1.15
CA ASP A 277 4.38 -19.80 -1.27
C ASP A 277 4.22 -18.54 -2.14
N THR A 278 5.16 -17.59 -2.07
CA THR A 278 5.12 -16.38 -2.90
C THR A 278 5.08 -16.68 -4.40
N PHE A 279 5.78 -17.73 -4.83
CA PHE A 279 5.82 -18.19 -6.23
C PHE A 279 4.66 -19.12 -6.55
N ARG A 280 4.29 -20.01 -5.62
CA ARG A 280 3.11 -20.87 -5.76
C ARG A 280 1.84 -20.05 -5.97
N ASP A 281 1.67 -18.97 -5.20
CA ASP A 281 0.53 -18.07 -5.30
C ASP A 281 0.43 -17.44 -6.71
N TRP A 282 1.55 -17.23 -7.43
CA TRP A 282 1.52 -16.79 -8.84
C TRP A 282 0.99 -17.88 -9.78
N GLY A 283 1.42 -19.13 -9.60
CA GLY A 283 0.94 -20.26 -10.39
C GLY A 283 -0.54 -20.55 -10.17
N GLU A 284 -0.99 -20.51 -8.91
CA GLU A 284 -2.41 -20.65 -8.57
C GLU A 284 -3.24 -19.49 -9.13
N LEU A 285 -2.77 -18.25 -9.01
CA LEU A 285 -3.43 -17.10 -9.61
C LEU A 285 -3.55 -17.26 -11.14
N ALA A 286 -2.45 -17.60 -11.84
CA ALA A 286 -2.46 -17.82 -13.28
C ALA A 286 -3.49 -18.87 -13.73
N TYR A 287 -3.71 -19.92 -12.94
CA TYR A 287 -4.74 -20.92 -13.21
C TYR A 287 -6.16 -20.40 -12.90
N LEU A 288 -6.35 -19.80 -11.72
CA LEU A 288 -7.68 -19.48 -11.22
C LEU A 288 -8.36 -18.33 -11.97
N LEU A 289 -7.61 -17.38 -12.54
CA LEU A 289 -8.19 -16.28 -13.31
C LEU A 289 -9.01 -16.79 -14.52
N PRO A 290 -8.44 -17.52 -15.50
CA PRO A 290 -9.22 -18.10 -16.60
C PRO A 290 -10.21 -19.17 -16.11
N PHE A 291 -9.82 -20.02 -15.14
CA PHE A 291 -10.69 -21.10 -14.64
C PHE A 291 -12.00 -20.56 -14.05
N SER A 292 -11.96 -19.45 -13.32
CA SER A 292 -13.15 -18.82 -12.73
C SER A 292 -14.14 -18.26 -13.74
N LEU A 293 -13.68 -17.87 -14.92
CA LEU A 293 -14.54 -17.38 -16.00
C LEU A 293 -15.25 -18.53 -16.72
N LEU A 294 -14.64 -19.72 -16.76
CA LEU A 294 -15.19 -20.92 -17.40
C LEU A 294 -16.03 -21.77 -16.43
N ASN A 295 -15.58 -21.91 -15.19
CA ASN A 295 -16.15 -22.79 -14.17
C ASN A 295 -16.37 -22.02 -12.84
N PRO A 296 -17.28 -21.03 -12.81
CA PRO A 296 -17.41 -20.13 -11.67
C PRO A 296 -17.76 -20.84 -10.36
N SER A 297 -18.61 -21.87 -10.39
CA SER A 297 -19.01 -22.63 -9.19
C SER A 297 -17.81 -23.32 -8.53
N GLU A 298 -16.96 -23.97 -9.32
CA GLU A 298 -15.80 -24.71 -8.82
C GLU A 298 -14.64 -23.79 -8.42
N ALA A 299 -14.59 -22.58 -8.97
CA ALA A 299 -13.53 -21.62 -8.69
C ALA A 299 -13.72 -20.83 -7.38
N VAL A 300 -14.95 -20.77 -6.83
CA VAL A 300 -15.26 -19.95 -5.65
C VAL A 300 -14.38 -20.29 -4.45
N GLU A 301 -14.29 -21.55 -4.07
CA GLU A 301 -13.55 -21.97 -2.88
C GLU A 301 -12.03 -21.78 -3.05
N PRO A 302 -11.39 -22.22 -4.15
CA PRO A 302 -9.97 -21.95 -4.40
C PRO A 302 -9.63 -20.45 -4.45
N LEU A 303 -10.48 -19.62 -5.06
CA LEU A 303 -10.28 -18.17 -5.10
C LEU A 303 -10.41 -17.54 -3.72
N ALA A 304 -11.39 -17.96 -2.92
CA ALA A 304 -11.56 -17.47 -1.55
C ALA A 304 -10.36 -17.86 -0.66
N GLU A 305 -9.84 -19.08 -0.81
CA GLU A 305 -8.65 -19.52 -0.10
C GLU A 305 -7.42 -18.67 -0.48
N LEU A 306 -7.20 -18.47 -1.79
CA LEU A 306 -6.11 -17.65 -2.30
C LEU A 306 -6.22 -16.19 -1.83
N LEU A 307 -7.42 -15.61 -1.83
CA LEU A 307 -7.67 -14.27 -1.31
C LEU A 307 -7.33 -14.18 0.18
N GLY A 308 -7.75 -15.18 0.97
CA GLY A 308 -7.42 -15.29 2.39
C GLY A 308 -5.91 -15.34 2.67
N ARG A 309 -5.10 -15.92 1.77
CA ARG A 309 -3.64 -15.88 1.87
C ARG A 309 -3.10 -14.46 1.66
N PHE A 310 -3.65 -13.68 0.73
CA PHE A 310 -3.22 -12.30 0.50
C PHE A 310 -3.66 -11.32 1.60
N LEU A 311 -4.71 -11.63 2.37
CA LEU A 311 -5.03 -10.89 3.59
C LEU A 311 -3.98 -11.09 4.69
N ARG A 312 -3.42 -12.31 4.79
CA ARG A 312 -2.35 -12.63 5.75
C ARG A 312 -0.97 -12.18 5.29
N ARG A 313 -0.71 -12.25 3.98
CA ARG A 313 0.54 -11.82 3.32
C ARG A 313 0.21 -10.75 2.28
N PRO A 314 0.21 -9.48 2.69
CA PRO A 314 -0.30 -8.39 1.87
C PRO A 314 0.37 -8.33 0.50
N SER A 315 -0.47 -8.38 -0.54
CA SER A 315 -0.11 -8.09 -1.91
C SER A 315 -1.32 -7.54 -2.65
N ALA A 316 -1.54 -6.23 -2.56
CA ALA A 316 -2.74 -5.57 -3.06
C ALA A 316 -3.06 -5.88 -4.54
N PRO A 317 -2.11 -5.84 -5.51
CA PRO A 317 -2.44 -6.17 -6.89
C PRO A 317 -3.01 -7.58 -7.05
N ARG A 318 -2.37 -8.58 -6.44
CA ARG A 318 -2.84 -9.98 -6.49
C ARG A 318 -4.15 -10.17 -5.73
N ALA A 319 -4.33 -9.53 -4.57
CA ALA A 319 -5.58 -9.56 -3.84
C ALA A 319 -6.74 -8.95 -4.66
N ALA A 320 -6.50 -7.83 -5.33
CA ALA A 320 -7.46 -7.19 -6.22
C ALA A 320 -7.83 -8.11 -7.40
N MET A 321 -6.84 -8.70 -8.08
CA MET A 321 -7.08 -9.69 -9.15
C MET A 321 -7.99 -10.83 -8.67
N THR A 322 -7.65 -11.45 -7.54
CA THR A 322 -8.42 -12.56 -6.97
C THR A 322 -9.83 -12.13 -6.56
N ALA A 323 -9.98 -10.98 -5.90
CA ALA A 323 -11.26 -10.48 -5.42
C ALA A 323 -12.20 -10.09 -6.58
N LEU A 324 -11.68 -9.48 -7.64
CA LEU A 324 -12.45 -9.12 -8.84
C LEU A 324 -12.99 -10.37 -9.53
N HIS A 325 -12.16 -11.41 -9.69
CA HIS A 325 -12.58 -12.69 -10.26
C HIS A 325 -13.56 -13.46 -9.36
N LEU A 326 -13.34 -13.48 -8.05
CA LEU A 326 -14.26 -14.12 -7.10
C LEU A 326 -15.63 -13.43 -7.08
N ALA A 327 -15.65 -12.09 -7.07
CA ALA A 327 -16.87 -11.32 -7.20
C ALA A 327 -17.57 -11.59 -8.55
N ARG A 328 -16.81 -11.72 -9.64
CA ARG A 328 -17.36 -12.07 -10.96
C ARG A 328 -18.02 -13.45 -10.95
N ALA A 329 -17.36 -14.44 -10.34
CA ALA A 329 -17.89 -15.79 -10.17
C ALA A 329 -19.18 -15.76 -9.34
N TYR A 330 -19.21 -15.05 -8.21
CA TYR A 330 -20.43 -14.92 -7.41
C TYR A 330 -21.58 -14.27 -8.18
N LEU A 331 -21.33 -13.21 -8.96
CA LEU A 331 -22.37 -12.59 -9.77
C LEU A 331 -22.92 -13.55 -10.82
N SER A 332 -22.06 -14.33 -11.47
CA SER A 332 -22.50 -15.36 -12.44
C SER A 332 -23.39 -16.44 -11.82
N LEU A 333 -23.29 -16.64 -10.51
CA LEU A 333 -24.09 -17.58 -9.72
C LEU A 333 -25.32 -16.91 -9.07
N GLY A 334 -25.58 -15.63 -9.33
CA GLY A 334 -26.67 -14.87 -8.73
C GLY A 334 -26.46 -14.49 -7.25
N LEU A 335 -25.21 -14.56 -6.76
CA LEU A 335 -24.85 -14.36 -5.35
C LEU A 335 -24.29 -12.95 -5.09
N GLU A 336 -25.07 -11.91 -5.44
CA GLU A 336 -24.61 -10.51 -5.36
C GLU A 336 -24.14 -10.10 -3.94
N ALA A 337 -24.84 -10.52 -2.90
CA ALA A 337 -24.47 -10.21 -1.52
C ALA A 337 -23.06 -10.73 -1.17
N LYS A 338 -22.68 -11.91 -1.67
CA LYS A 338 -21.33 -12.46 -1.49
C LYS A 338 -20.30 -11.69 -2.33
N ALA A 339 -20.65 -11.33 -3.56
CA ALA A 339 -19.79 -10.48 -4.39
C ALA A 339 -19.46 -9.15 -3.68
N ARG A 340 -20.47 -8.46 -3.12
CA ARG A 340 -20.29 -7.24 -2.34
C ARG A 340 -19.42 -7.44 -1.10
N ALA A 341 -19.65 -8.52 -0.35
CA ALA A 341 -18.86 -8.86 0.83
C ALA A 341 -17.37 -9.09 0.49
N THR A 342 -17.10 -9.85 -0.58
CA THR A 342 -15.73 -10.10 -1.08
C THR A 342 -15.03 -8.79 -1.47
N LEU A 343 -15.71 -7.91 -2.21
CA LEU A 343 -15.15 -6.63 -2.60
C LEU A 343 -14.90 -5.71 -1.40
N ALA A 344 -15.75 -5.76 -0.37
CA ALA A 344 -15.57 -5.01 0.87
C ALA A 344 -14.40 -5.54 1.70
N GLU A 345 -14.23 -6.86 1.80
CA GLU A 345 -13.08 -7.50 2.47
C GLU A 345 -11.76 -7.14 1.77
N ALA A 346 -11.76 -7.08 0.44
CA ALA A 346 -10.63 -6.66 -0.37
C ALA A 346 -10.51 -5.13 -0.57
N SER A 347 -11.26 -4.32 0.19
CA SER A 347 -11.29 -2.86 0.02
C SER A 347 -9.92 -2.21 0.12
N TRP A 348 -9.05 -2.67 1.03
CA TRP A 348 -7.67 -2.17 1.17
C TRP A 348 -6.83 -2.31 -0.11
N ALA A 349 -7.15 -3.28 -0.97
CA ALA A 349 -6.48 -3.51 -2.24
C ALA A 349 -7.16 -2.82 -3.43
N LEU A 350 -8.46 -2.53 -3.31
CA LEU A 350 -9.29 -2.00 -4.40
C LEU A 350 -9.52 -0.48 -4.28
N GLU A 351 -9.46 0.08 -3.07
CA GLU A 351 -9.59 1.50 -2.81
C GLU A 351 -8.36 2.25 -3.37
N GLY A 352 -8.61 3.40 -4.00
CA GLY A 352 -7.55 4.19 -4.62
C GLY A 352 -7.15 3.75 -6.04
N LEU A 353 -7.59 2.57 -6.50
CA LEU A 353 -7.47 2.21 -7.92
C LEU A 353 -8.40 3.06 -8.79
N SER A 354 -7.86 3.56 -9.90
CA SER A 354 -8.62 4.15 -11.01
C SER A 354 -9.49 3.11 -11.72
N ALA A 355 -10.38 3.55 -12.62
CA ALA A 355 -11.17 2.64 -13.44
C ALA A 355 -10.26 1.81 -14.36
N GLU A 356 -9.25 2.45 -14.94
CA GLU A 356 -8.23 1.84 -15.80
C GLU A 356 -7.38 0.85 -15.01
N GLY A 357 -6.98 1.19 -13.77
CA GLY A 357 -6.24 0.31 -12.88
C GLY A 357 -7.04 -0.95 -12.49
N ARG A 358 -8.35 -0.82 -12.25
CA ARG A 358 -9.24 -1.96 -12.02
C ARG A 358 -9.34 -2.86 -13.25
N ALA A 359 -9.47 -2.27 -14.44
CA ALA A 359 -9.48 -3.01 -15.70
C ALA A 359 -8.15 -3.75 -15.93
N PHE A 360 -7.03 -3.05 -15.74
CA PHE A 360 -5.69 -3.62 -15.85
C PHE A 360 -5.52 -4.86 -14.96
N LEU A 361 -5.98 -4.83 -13.71
CA LEU A 361 -5.88 -5.98 -12.80
C LEU A 361 -6.89 -7.09 -13.12
N ALA A 362 -8.10 -6.79 -13.57
CA ALA A 362 -9.12 -7.82 -13.82
C ALA A 362 -8.87 -8.62 -15.10
N GLY A 363 -9.12 -7.99 -16.23
CA GLY A 363 -9.43 -8.65 -17.49
C GLY A 363 -9.96 -7.62 -18.48
N GLN A 364 -10.52 -8.11 -19.59
CA GLN A 364 -11.34 -7.28 -20.47
C GLN A 364 -12.41 -6.56 -19.66
N ALA A 365 -12.38 -5.23 -19.68
CA ALA A 365 -13.25 -4.41 -18.85
C ALA A 365 -14.74 -4.73 -19.03
N ALA A 366 -15.15 -5.09 -20.25
CA ALA A 366 -16.52 -5.50 -20.59
C ALA A 366 -17.03 -6.68 -19.72
N PHE A 367 -16.19 -7.68 -19.45
CA PHE A 367 -16.58 -8.85 -18.65
C PHE A 367 -16.76 -8.53 -17.16
N PHE A 368 -16.17 -7.43 -16.69
CA PHE A 368 -16.16 -7.03 -15.29
C PHE A 368 -17.03 -5.80 -15.00
N GLN A 369 -17.79 -5.28 -15.98
CA GLN A 369 -18.63 -4.09 -15.79
C GLN A 369 -19.57 -4.22 -14.59
N GLU A 370 -20.24 -5.36 -14.43
CA GLU A 370 -21.12 -5.61 -13.28
C GLU A 370 -20.35 -5.60 -11.96
N VAL A 371 -19.15 -6.18 -11.91
CA VAL A 371 -18.27 -6.15 -10.73
C VAL A 371 -17.83 -4.72 -10.42
N PHE A 372 -17.44 -3.94 -11.43
CA PHE A 372 -17.04 -2.55 -11.27
C PHE A 372 -18.20 -1.67 -10.80
N ALA A 373 -19.43 -1.97 -11.23
CA ALA A 373 -20.65 -1.35 -10.73
C ALA A 373 -20.97 -1.75 -9.27
N LEU A 374 -20.40 -2.83 -8.72
CA LEU A 374 -20.47 -3.06 -7.27
C LEU A 374 -19.42 -2.24 -6.51
N LEU A 375 -18.32 -1.88 -7.18
CA LEU A 375 -17.23 -1.02 -6.67
C LEU A 375 -17.50 0.49 -6.83
N GLU A 376 -18.77 0.86 -7.06
CA GLU A 376 -19.28 2.24 -7.22
C GLU A 376 -18.64 3.26 -6.26
N PRO A 377 -18.54 4.53 -6.68
CA PRO A 377 -17.30 5.30 -6.70
C PRO A 377 -16.77 5.70 -5.33
N ALA A 378 -15.46 6.00 -5.28
CA ALA A 378 -14.85 6.67 -4.14
C ALA A 378 -15.70 7.91 -3.77
N PRO A 379 -15.91 8.16 -2.47
CA PRO A 379 -16.65 9.32 -2.03
C PRO A 379 -16.04 10.58 -2.65
N LYS A 380 -16.87 11.37 -3.35
CA LYS A 380 -16.44 12.65 -3.91
C LYS A 380 -15.98 13.59 -2.80
N LEU A 381 -16.56 13.46 -1.61
CA LEU A 381 -16.23 14.25 -0.44
C LEU A 381 -15.80 13.31 0.69
N ARG A 382 -14.58 13.45 1.17
CA ARG A 382 -14.09 12.77 2.39
C ARG A 382 -13.94 13.79 3.51
N LEU A 383 -14.52 13.48 4.66
CA LEU A 383 -14.45 14.27 5.89
C LEU A 383 -13.69 13.49 6.95
N HIS A 384 -12.58 14.06 7.43
CA HIS A 384 -11.81 13.53 8.55
C HIS A 384 -11.94 14.51 9.73
N PHE A 385 -12.96 14.31 10.55
CA PHE A 385 -13.34 15.22 11.64
C PHE A 385 -13.13 14.63 13.05
N LEU A 386 -12.67 13.38 13.17
CA LEU A 386 -12.29 12.75 14.44
C LEU A 386 -10.82 13.02 14.76
N GLY A 387 -10.56 13.97 15.67
CA GLY A 387 -9.20 14.41 16.03
C GLY A 387 -8.49 15.25 14.96
N GLY A 388 -9.07 15.39 13.77
CA GLY A 388 -8.63 16.26 12.69
C GLY A 388 -9.77 17.15 12.17
N GLU A 389 -9.48 18.03 11.21
CA GLU A 389 -10.47 18.92 10.59
C GLU A 389 -10.28 19.03 9.06
N THR A 390 -9.86 17.94 8.42
CA THR A 390 -9.51 17.94 6.99
C THR A 390 -10.68 17.50 6.12
N VAL A 391 -10.80 18.14 4.95
CA VAL A 391 -11.84 17.88 3.97
C VAL A 391 -11.17 17.70 2.62
N TRP A 392 -11.58 16.67 1.89
CA TRP A 392 -11.05 16.36 0.56
C TRP A 392 -12.19 16.26 -0.44
N LEU A 393 -12.09 17.00 -1.54
CA LEU A 393 -13.05 16.97 -2.65
C LEU A 393 -12.33 16.38 -3.88
N GLU A 394 -12.83 15.26 -4.38
CA GLU A 394 -12.30 14.54 -5.55
C GLU A 394 -10.77 14.34 -5.49
N GLY A 395 -10.25 14.05 -4.29
CA GLY A 395 -8.83 13.79 -4.05
C GLY A 395 -7.97 15.03 -3.76
N ALA A 396 -8.53 16.25 -3.82
CA ALA A 396 -7.82 17.48 -3.49
C ALA A 396 -8.25 18.04 -2.12
N PRO A 397 -7.33 18.61 -1.31
CA PRO A 397 -7.68 19.19 -0.03
C PRO A 397 -8.50 20.47 -0.21
N LEU A 398 -9.63 20.56 0.49
CA LEU A 398 -10.54 21.70 0.47
C LEU A 398 -10.52 22.41 1.82
N GLN A 399 -10.01 23.65 1.84
CA GLN A 399 -10.04 24.48 3.04
C GLN A 399 -11.46 24.98 3.28
N LEU A 400 -11.98 24.81 4.50
CA LEU A 400 -13.31 25.27 4.91
C LEU A 400 -13.22 26.00 6.25
N THR A 401 -14.15 26.91 6.51
CA THR A 401 -14.25 27.59 7.81
C THR A 401 -14.80 26.60 8.86
N PRO A 402 -14.58 26.84 10.16
CA PRO A 402 -15.19 26.02 11.22
C PRO A 402 -16.70 25.86 11.03
N ARG A 403 -17.40 26.97 10.72
CA ARG A 403 -18.84 26.97 10.47
C ARG A 403 -19.26 26.09 9.29
N HIS A 404 -18.48 26.08 8.21
CA HIS A 404 -18.75 25.19 7.08
C HIS A 404 -18.59 23.70 7.47
N ARG A 405 -17.63 23.36 8.34
CA ARG A 405 -17.45 21.98 8.81
C ARG A 405 -18.63 21.53 9.67
N GLU A 406 -19.12 22.39 10.55
CA GLU A 406 -20.33 22.13 11.35
C GLU A 406 -21.57 21.93 10.48
N ILE A 407 -21.75 22.76 9.43
CA ILE A 407 -22.81 22.58 8.43
C ILE A 407 -22.67 21.22 7.75
N LEU A 408 -21.45 20.81 7.38
CA LEU A 408 -21.23 19.48 6.79
C LEU A 408 -21.58 18.34 7.74
N VAL A 409 -21.25 18.43 9.03
CA VAL A 409 -21.69 17.46 10.04
C VAL A 409 -23.22 17.37 10.05
N ALA A 410 -23.91 18.50 10.13
CA ALA A 410 -25.38 18.53 10.07
C ALA A 410 -25.95 17.86 8.81
N LEU A 411 -25.39 18.15 7.64
CA LEU A 411 -25.88 17.58 6.37
C LEU A 411 -25.56 16.08 6.22
N VAL A 412 -24.40 15.63 6.71
CA VAL A 412 -24.02 14.21 6.67
C VAL A 412 -24.89 13.37 7.59
N LEU A 413 -25.19 13.87 8.79
CA LEU A 413 -26.08 13.18 9.74
C LEU A 413 -27.56 13.21 9.31
N ASN A 414 -27.92 14.05 8.33
CA ASN A 414 -29.27 14.20 7.83
C ASN A 414 -29.32 14.04 6.29
N PRO A 415 -29.09 12.82 5.75
CA PRO A 415 -28.97 12.59 4.31
C PRO A 415 -30.26 12.90 3.51
N ALA A 416 -31.43 12.84 4.15
CA ALA A 416 -32.70 13.27 3.54
C ALA A 416 -32.75 14.79 3.28
N GLY A 417 -31.88 15.54 3.95
CA GLY A 417 -31.74 16.99 3.87
C GLY A 417 -32.46 17.74 4.98
N LEU A 418 -32.07 19.01 5.14
CA LEU A 418 -32.59 19.94 6.15
C LEU A 418 -33.19 21.18 5.49
N SER A 419 -34.30 21.68 6.03
CA SER A 419 -34.75 23.04 5.73
C SER A 419 -33.75 24.08 6.26
N ALA A 420 -33.90 25.35 5.87
CA ALA A 420 -33.05 26.41 6.39
C ALA A 420 -33.21 26.59 7.91
N GLU A 421 -34.44 26.43 8.40
CA GLU A 421 -34.82 26.50 9.81
C GLU A 421 -34.22 25.32 10.59
N GLN A 422 -34.32 24.11 10.05
CA GLN A 422 -33.74 22.92 10.68
C GLN A 422 -32.21 22.97 10.73
N LEU A 423 -31.58 23.43 9.64
CA LEU A 423 -30.13 23.62 9.61
C LEU A 423 -29.69 24.71 10.60
N ALA A 424 -30.44 25.81 10.68
CA ALA A 424 -30.18 26.88 11.64
C ALA A 424 -30.21 26.35 13.08
N LEU A 425 -31.25 25.59 13.42
CA LEU A 425 -31.40 24.98 14.75
C LEU A 425 -30.27 24.00 15.06
N ARG A 426 -29.90 23.13 14.12
CA ARG A 426 -28.86 22.10 14.34
C ARG A 426 -27.46 22.70 14.54
N VAL A 427 -27.11 23.78 13.83
CA VAL A 427 -25.75 24.35 13.85
C VAL A 427 -25.61 25.50 14.85
N TRP A 428 -26.66 26.29 15.08
CA TRP A 428 -26.61 27.48 15.95
C TRP A 428 -27.52 27.39 17.18
N GLY A 429 -28.41 26.40 17.28
CA GLY A 429 -29.30 26.22 18.43
C GLY A 429 -30.58 27.07 18.37
N GLU A 430 -31.25 27.16 19.51
CA GLU A 430 -32.51 27.89 19.66
C GLU A 430 -32.35 29.40 19.44
N GLY A 431 -33.38 30.05 18.89
CA GLY A 431 -33.34 31.48 18.55
C GLY A 431 -32.49 31.83 17.32
N SER A 432 -31.94 30.82 16.64
CA SER A 432 -31.18 31.00 15.40
C SER A 432 -32.05 31.50 14.24
N ARG A 433 -31.42 32.26 13.33
CA ARG A 433 -32.09 32.89 12.19
C ARG A 433 -31.83 32.10 10.90
N PRO A 434 -32.87 31.61 10.20
CA PRO A 434 -32.72 30.87 8.94
C PRO A 434 -31.94 31.63 7.86
N GLU A 435 -31.95 32.96 7.91
CA GLU A 435 -31.20 33.85 7.01
C GLU A 435 -29.68 33.64 7.13
N VAL A 436 -29.17 33.39 8.34
CA VAL A 436 -27.74 33.11 8.58
C VAL A 436 -27.36 31.77 7.97
N ALA A 437 -28.20 30.75 8.16
CA ALA A 437 -28.00 29.44 7.53
C ALA A 437 -28.01 29.54 6.00
N LYS A 438 -28.96 30.29 5.42
CA LYS A 438 -29.00 30.55 3.97
C LYS A 438 -27.73 31.23 3.47
N ALA A 439 -27.23 32.22 4.20
CA ALA A 439 -26.02 32.97 3.84
C ALA A 439 -24.77 32.09 3.90
N GLU A 440 -24.58 31.31 4.97
CA GLU A 440 -23.43 30.41 5.11
C GLU A 440 -23.48 29.25 4.11
N VAL A 441 -24.65 28.66 3.85
CA VAL A 441 -24.79 27.64 2.80
C VAL A 441 -24.48 28.22 1.42
N ARG A 442 -24.88 29.47 1.14
CA ARG A 442 -24.52 30.15 -0.11
C ARG A 442 -23.00 30.29 -0.25
N ARG A 443 -22.28 30.62 0.82
CA ARG A 443 -20.80 30.70 0.83
C ARG A 443 -20.17 29.31 0.68
N LEU A 444 -20.69 28.30 1.38
CA LEU A 444 -20.25 26.91 1.25
C LEU A 444 -20.38 26.43 -0.20
N ARG A 445 -21.51 26.73 -0.87
CA ARG A 445 -21.76 26.34 -2.26
C ARG A 445 -20.77 26.93 -3.27
N GLN A 446 -20.16 28.07 -2.96
CA GLN A 446 -19.09 28.64 -3.80
C GLN A 446 -17.81 27.80 -3.77
N ARG A 447 -17.62 26.98 -2.73
CA ARG A 447 -16.43 26.13 -2.55
C ARG A 447 -16.72 24.64 -2.70
N LEU A 448 -17.95 24.22 -2.43
CA LEU A 448 -18.42 22.84 -2.50
C LEU A 448 -19.73 22.79 -3.28
N THR A 449 -19.64 22.44 -4.55
CA THR A 449 -20.79 22.38 -5.48
C THR A 449 -21.76 21.24 -5.16
N LEU A 450 -21.36 20.29 -4.31
CA LEU A 450 -22.17 19.14 -3.90
C LEU A 450 -23.35 19.49 -2.96
N VAL A 451 -23.45 20.72 -2.46
CA VAL A 451 -24.58 21.12 -1.61
C VAL A 451 -25.78 21.51 -2.49
N VAL A 452 -26.80 20.65 -2.48
CA VAL A 452 -28.09 20.87 -3.13
C VAL A 452 -28.99 21.69 -2.21
N SER A 453 -29.95 22.42 -2.78
CA SER A 453 -30.92 23.24 -2.02
C SER A 453 -32.33 22.69 -2.17
N ARG A 454 -33.18 22.95 -1.16
CA ARG A 454 -34.61 22.57 -1.09
C ARG A 454 -34.88 21.05 -1.13
N PRO A 455 -34.63 20.30 -0.05
CA PRO A 455 -33.93 20.69 1.19
C PRO A 455 -32.40 20.76 0.99
N TYR A 456 -31.69 21.40 1.94
CA TYR A 456 -30.23 21.39 1.95
C TYR A 456 -29.72 19.97 2.21
N ARG A 457 -28.96 19.41 1.27
CA ARG A 457 -28.37 18.08 1.38
C ARG A 457 -27.10 17.98 0.55
N LEU A 458 -26.28 16.98 0.83
CA LEU A 458 -25.13 16.64 -0.01
C LEU A 458 -25.57 15.70 -1.14
N SER A 459 -25.22 16.03 -2.37
CA SER A 459 -25.35 15.14 -3.52
C SER A 459 -24.07 14.34 -3.75
N GLY A 460 -24.21 13.11 -4.23
CA GLY A 460 -23.09 12.21 -4.49
C GLY A 460 -22.67 11.44 -3.23
N ARG A 461 -21.68 10.55 -3.39
CA ARG A 461 -21.15 9.77 -2.26
C ARG A 461 -20.26 10.64 -1.37
N VAL A 462 -20.58 10.66 -0.09
CA VAL A 462 -19.81 11.33 0.95
C VAL A 462 -19.35 10.27 1.94
N TRP A 463 -18.07 10.30 2.29
CA TRP A 463 -17.54 9.50 3.38
C TRP A 463 -17.14 10.44 4.51
N ALA A 464 -17.48 10.04 5.72
CA ALA A 464 -17.16 10.76 6.93
C ALA A 464 -16.71 9.76 7.98
N ASP A 465 -15.52 9.98 8.53
CA ASP A 465 -14.91 9.11 9.53
C ASP A 465 -15.84 8.85 10.73
N PHE A 466 -16.57 9.86 11.20
CA PHE A 466 -17.51 9.74 12.31
C PHE A 466 -18.76 8.91 11.99
N VAL A 467 -19.21 8.84 10.73
CA VAL A 467 -20.31 7.96 10.31
C VAL A 467 -19.80 6.52 10.18
N GLU A 468 -18.65 6.35 9.52
CA GLU A 468 -18.03 5.04 9.31
C GLU A 468 -17.64 4.39 10.65
N LEU A 469 -17.07 5.16 11.58
CA LEU A 469 -16.76 4.69 12.93
C LEU A 469 -18.03 4.16 13.63
N ARG A 470 -19.13 4.92 13.59
CA ARG A 470 -20.40 4.50 14.19
C ARG A 470 -20.90 3.21 13.56
N GLU A 471 -20.89 3.09 12.24
CA GLU A 471 -21.30 1.87 11.55
C GLU A 471 -20.42 0.66 11.91
N ARG A 472 -19.10 0.86 12.02
CA ARG A 472 -18.17 -0.21 12.44
C ARG A 472 -18.44 -0.68 13.85
N LEU A 473 -18.68 0.24 14.79
CA LEU A 473 -19.06 -0.11 16.16
C LEU A 473 -20.38 -0.90 16.20
N LEU A 474 -21.40 -0.47 15.44
CA LEU A 474 -22.68 -1.19 15.34
C LEU A 474 -22.56 -2.59 14.73
N ARG A 475 -21.58 -2.80 13.85
CA ARG A 475 -21.26 -4.12 13.25
C ARG A 475 -20.29 -4.95 14.11
N GLY A 476 -19.90 -4.46 15.29
CA GLY A 476 -18.97 -5.15 16.18
C GLY A 476 -17.49 -5.08 15.76
N ASN A 477 -17.15 -4.29 14.74
CA ASN A 477 -15.77 -4.14 14.25
C ASN A 477 -15.02 -3.06 15.05
N LEU A 478 -14.60 -3.40 16.26
CA LEU A 478 -13.88 -2.49 17.15
C LEU A 478 -12.51 -2.08 16.60
N GLN A 479 -11.74 -3.02 16.05
CA GLN A 479 -10.42 -2.73 15.49
C GLN A 479 -10.49 -1.70 14.35
N GLY A 480 -11.45 -1.87 13.44
CA GLY A 480 -11.69 -0.94 12.36
C GLY A 480 -12.21 0.42 12.84
N ALA A 481 -12.97 0.48 13.92
CA ALA A 481 -13.43 1.73 14.52
C ALA A 481 -12.27 2.51 15.16
N LEU A 482 -11.42 1.83 15.92
CA LEU A 482 -10.24 2.45 16.56
C LEU A 482 -9.23 2.98 15.54
N ALA A 483 -9.08 2.32 14.39
CA ALA A 483 -8.25 2.82 13.29
C ALA A 483 -8.71 4.17 12.71
N LEU A 484 -9.99 4.51 12.88
CA LEU A 484 -10.57 5.79 12.43
C LEU A 484 -10.59 6.86 13.53
N TYR A 485 -10.52 6.46 14.80
CA TYR A 485 -10.65 7.37 15.92
C TYR A 485 -9.31 8.09 16.20
N GLY A 486 -9.15 9.28 15.63
CA GLY A 486 -8.03 10.18 15.93
C GLY A 486 -8.24 11.07 17.16
N GLY A 487 -9.45 11.10 17.72
CA GLY A 487 -9.87 11.98 18.81
C GLY A 487 -11.33 12.43 18.67
N PRO A 488 -11.80 13.35 19.52
CA PRO A 488 -13.18 13.81 19.50
C PRO A 488 -13.58 14.47 18.18
N LEU A 489 -14.88 14.43 17.85
CA LEU A 489 -15.43 15.06 16.65
C LEU A 489 -15.35 16.60 16.75
N LEU A 490 -14.56 17.25 15.88
CA LEU A 490 -14.38 18.72 15.81
C LEU A 490 -14.26 19.38 17.20
N PRO A 491 -13.22 19.07 18.00
CA PRO A 491 -13.20 19.33 19.46
C PRO A 491 -13.41 20.81 19.84
N GLY A 492 -13.06 21.77 18.98
CA GLY A 492 -13.25 23.21 19.21
C GLY A 492 -14.63 23.77 18.83
N SER A 493 -15.58 22.93 18.42
CA SER A 493 -16.93 23.34 18.04
C SER A 493 -17.94 23.09 19.15
N ASP A 494 -18.75 24.12 19.43
CA ASP A 494 -19.92 24.08 20.33
C ASP A 494 -21.27 24.01 19.59
N ALA A 495 -21.25 23.79 18.26
CA ALA A 495 -22.48 23.64 17.48
C ALA A 495 -23.31 22.44 18.01
N PRO A 496 -24.62 22.59 18.27
CA PRO A 496 -25.42 21.55 18.94
C PRO A 496 -25.33 20.17 18.28
N VAL A 497 -25.42 20.11 16.95
CA VAL A 497 -25.32 18.85 16.18
C VAL A 497 -23.96 18.17 16.31
N VAL A 498 -22.89 18.95 16.53
CA VAL A 498 -21.53 18.42 16.69
C VAL A 498 -21.36 17.87 18.10
N THR A 499 -21.82 18.62 19.12
CA THR A 499 -21.77 18.18 20.51
C THR A 499 -22.58 16.91 20.73
N GLU A 500 -23.83 16.87 20.23
CA GLU A 500 -24.70 15.68 20.26
C GLU A 500 -24.01 14.46 19.64
N ALA A 501 -23.46 14.60 18.43
CA ALA A 501 -22.78 13.49 17.75
C ALA A 501 -21.47 13.07 18.43
N ARG A 502 -20.72 14.01 19.00
CA ARG A 502 -19.49 13.73 19.77
C ARG A 502 -19.80 12.91 21.01
N GLU A 503 -20.84 13.27 21.75
CA GLU A 503 -21.32 12.55 22.93
C GLU A 503 -21.83 11.15 22.59
N GLU A 504 -22.60 11.02 21.50
CA GLU A 504 -23.08 9.72 20.99
C GLU A 504 -21.90 8.79 20.66
N ILE A 505 -20.94 9.28 19.89
CA ILE A 505 -19.75 8.51 19.48
C ILE A 505 -18.89 8.11 20.68
N SER A 506 -18.62 9.06 21.59
CA SER A 506 -17.84 8.79 22.80
C SER A 506 -18.52 7.70 23.64
N SER A 507 -19.83 7.85 23.87
CA SER A 507 -20.62 6.87 24.62
C SER A 507 -20.62 5.48 23.97
N LEU A 508 -20.80 5.41 22.65
CA LEU A 508 -20.82 4.15 21.92
C LEU A 508 -19.45 3.46 21.98
N LEU A 509 -18.37 4.22 21.79
CA LEU A 509 -17.01 3.69 21.81
C LEU A 509 -16.65 3.12 23.19
N LYS A 510 -16.90 3.88 24.27
CA LYS A 510 -16.66 3.47 25.66
C LYS A 510 -17.39 2.17 26.01
N LYS A 511 -18.69 2.11 25.72
CA LYS A 511 -19.51 0.91 25.94
C LYS A 511 -18.98 -0.28 25.12
N THR A 512 -18.61 -0.06 23.87
CA THR A 512 -18.08 -1.13 23.01
C THR A 512 -16.75 -1.67 23.55
N LEU A 513 -15.82 -0.80 23.91
CA LEU A 513 -14.52 -1.16 24.50
C LEU A 513 -14.67 -2.03 25.75
N LEU A 514 -15.54 -1.61 26.68
CA LEU A 514 -15.83 -2.34 27.91
C LEU A 514 -16.54 -3.67 27.62
N SER A 515 -17.48 -3.71 26.68
CA SER A 515 -18.22 -4.95 26.36
C SER A 515 -17.35 -6.02 25.69
N GLN A 516 -16.33 -5.61 24.92
CA GLN A 516 -15.41 -6.51 24.23
C GLN A 516 -14.14 -6.83 25.04
N GLY A 517 -14.01 -6.32 26.28
CA GLY A 517 -12.83 -6.55 27.12
C GLY A 517 -11.54 -5.92 26.57
N ALA A 518 -11.64 -4.84 25.80
CA ALA A 518 -10.50 -4.12 25.25
C ALA A 518 -9.86 -3.19 26.30
N ILE A 519 -9.40 -3.78 27.41
CA ILE A 519 -8.99 -3.07 28.63
C ILE A 519 -7.84 -2.08 28.38
N GLN A 520 -6.88 -2.44 27.53
CA GLN A 520 -5.75 -1.56 27.23
C GLN A 520 -6.20 -0.28 26.52
N GLN A 521 -7.03 -0.41 25.48
CA GLN A 521 -7.54 0.72 24.71
C GLN A 521 -8.53 1.55 25.52
N ALA A 522 -9.36 0.90 26.36
CA ALA A 522 -10.23 1.58 27.31
C ALA A 522 -9.43 2.43 28.30
N PHE A 523 -8.32 1.91 28.83
CA PHE A 523 -7.43 2.66 29.71
C PHE A 523 -6.76 3.83 29.02
N GLU A 524 -6.26 3.64 27.79
CA GLU A 524 -5.68 4.73 27.00
C GLU A 524 -6.68 5.86 26.77
N LEU A 525 -7.92 5.55 26.40
CA LEU A 525 -9.00 6.52 26.25
C LEU A 525 -9.33 7.20 27.59
N ALA A 526 -9.42 6.44 28.68
CA ALA A 526 -9.67 6.96 30.01
C ALA A 526 -8.59 7.96 30.47
N MET A 527 -7.35 7.82 29.98
CA MET A 527 -6.28 8.76 30.30
C MET A 527 -6.41 10.10 29.59
N GLN A 528 -7.13 10.14 28.46
CA GLN A 528 -7.31 11.31 27.61
C GLN A 528 -8.60 12.09 27.91
N GLU A 529 -9.55 11.49 28.61
CA GLU A 529 -10.85 12.09 28.93
C GLU A 529 -11.08 12.18 30.44
N GLU A 530 -11.87 13.18 30.86
CA GLU A 530 -12.31 13.38 32.25
C GLU A 530 -13.73 12.83 32.41
N ASP A 531 -13.86 11.51 32.55
CA ASP A 531 -15.14 10.82 32.69
C ASP A 531 -15.11 9.86 33.89
N PRO A 532 -15.58 10.31 35.08
CA PRO A 532 -15.61 9.51 36.30
C PRO A 532 -16.39 8.20 36.16
N GLU A 533 -17.53 8.21 35.45
CA GLU A 533 -18.38 7.02 35.27
C GLU A 533 -17.65 5.96 34.43
N PHE A 534 -16.95 6.39 33.37
CA PHE A 534 -16.15 5.48 32.55
C PHE A 534 -14.95 4.92 33.33
N TRP A 535 -14.32 5.72 34.19
CA TRP A 535 -13.22 5.26 35.04
C TRP A 535 -13.68 4.22 36.05
N GLU A 536 -14.85 4.41 36.67
CA GLU A 536 -15.47 3.43 37.58
C GLU A 536 -15.79 2.13 36.84
N ALA A 537 -16.44 2.21 35.68
CA ALA A 537 -16.77 1.03 34.88
C ALA A 537 -15.53 0.25 34.43
N LEU A 538 -14.42 0.93 34.11
CA LEU A 538 -13.15 0.29 33.79
C LEU A 538 -12.49 -0.33 35.02
N LEU A 539 -12.56 0.33 36.19
CA LEU A 539 -12.08 -0.21 37.46
C LEU A 539 -12.78 -1.52 37.82
N ASP A 540 -14.07 -1.66 37.55
CA ASP A 540 -14.82 -2.89 37.83
C ASP A 540 -14.36 -4.08 36.97
N GLN A 541 -13.75 -3.83 35.81
CA GLN A 541 -13.24 -4.88 34.92
C GLN A 541 -11.77 -5.23 35.13
N LEU A 542 -11.01 -4.39 35.83
CA LEU A 542 -9.57 -4.62 36.08
C LEU A 542 -9.34 -5.63 37.20
N HIS A 543 -8.36 -6.54 37.01
CA HIS A 543 -7.94 -7.46 38.07
C HIS A 543 -7.46 -6.69 39.33
N PRO A 544 -7.73 -7.15 40.57
CA PRO A 544 -7.35 -6.44 41.80
C PRO A 544 -5.87 -6.01 41.88
N ASP A 545 -4.96 -6.81 41.33
CA ASP A 545 -3.51 -6.55 41.31
C ASP A 545 -3.04 -5.70 40.12
N ASP A 546 -3.94 -5.22 39.26
CA ASP A 546 -3.56 -4.44 38.08
C ASP A 546 -3.07 -3.03 38.48
N PRO A 547 -1.83 -2.65 38.12
CA PRO A 547 -1.25 -1.37 38.53
C PRO A 547 -2.02 -0.15 38.01
N ARG A 548 -2.81 -0.30 36.94
CA ARG A 548 -3.65 0.77 36.37
C ARG A 548 -4.76 1.23 37.33
N ARG A 549 -5.18 0.36 38.26
CA ARG A 549 -6.21 0.67 39.27
C ARG A 549 -5.82 1.85 40.15
N VAL A 550 -4.55 1.90 40.60
CA VAL A 550 -4.04 2.97 41.47
C VAL A 550 -4.19 4.34 40.80
N LEU A 551 -3.90 4.40 39.50
CA LEU A 551 -3.98 5.65 38.74
C LEU A 551 -5.43 6.11 38.56
N LEU A 552 -6.32 5.20 38.16
CA LEU A 552 -7.76 5.51 37.99
C LEU A 552 -8.39 5.94 39.32
N GLN A 553 -8.12 5.24 40.42
CA GLN A 553 -8.61 5.60 41.76
C GLN A 553 -8.08 6.98 42.21
N THR A 554 -6.82 7.28 41.92
CA THR A 554 -6.23 8.59 42.25
C THR A 554 -6.88 9.72 41.46
N ARG A 555 -7.22 9.50 40.18
CA ARG A 555 -7.95 10.47 39.37
C ARG A 555 -9.40 10.63 39.83
N LEU A 556 -10.08 9.53 40.15
CA LEU A 556 -11.47 9.53 40.59
C LEU A 556 -11.67 10.33 41.89
N LYS A 557 -10.72 10.23 42.84
CA LYS A 557 -10.66 11.04 44.07
C LYS A 557 -10.53 12.56 43.87
N ARG A 558 -10.40 13.05 42.63
CA ARG A 558 -10.37 14.49 42.34
C ARG A 558 -11.76 15.05 42.02
N PHE A 559 -12.72 14.18 41.73
CA PHE A 559 -14.10 14.54 41.37
C PHE A 559 -15.09 14.35 42.52
N TRP A 560 -14.65 13.68 43.59
CA TRP A 560 -15.34 13.45 44.86
C TRP A 560 -14.45 13.93 45.99
#